data_AF-A0A928DK64-F1
#
_entry.id   AF-A0A928DK64-F1
#
_cell.length_a   1.000
_cell.length_b   1.000
_cell.length_c   1.000
_cell.angle_alpha   90.00
_cell.angle_beta   90.00
_cell.angle_gamma   90.00
#
_symmetry.space_group_name_H-M   'P 1'
#
loop_
_entity.id
_entity.type
_entity.pdbx_description
1 polymer ?
#
loop_
_entity_poly.entity_id
_entity_poly.type
_entity_poly.pdbx_seq_one_letter_code
_entity_poly.pdbx_strand_id
1 'polypeptide(L)'
;MESNSVLKDGAISAGFYKDTKYVQGEFLKQFDIAENTDKNYIKEVMDYVIDNNGAFTLGIVNPDLEIGHALTLWGYEIVDDEIIGLYISDSDDDCETNFFLGIEWDNEFDGGSWFLQSDYENYYIDSIMGLITVPEPSTYAVIFGAIALGFVASRRRK
;
A
#
# COMPACT_ATOMS: atom_id res chain seq x y z
N MET A 1 -9.67 -34.18 -12.49
CA MET A 1 -8.72 -34.12 -11.36
C MET A 1 -9.41 -33.22 -10.34
N GLU A 2 -9.78 -33.72 -9.17
CA GLU A 2 -10.40 -32.87 -8.14
C GLU A 2 -9.31 -31.98 -7.51
N SER A 3 -9.49 -30.67 -7.63
CA SER A 3 -8.66 -29.68 -6.96
C SER A 3 -9.15 -29.51 -5.52
N ASN A 4 -8.29 -29.76 -4.54
CA ASN A 4 -8.55 -29.41 -3.15
C ASN A 4 -7.73 -28.16 -2.81
N SER A 5 -8.41 -27.02 -2.63
CA SER A 5 -7.79 -25.77 -2.17
C SER A 5 -7.95 -25.65 -0.65
N VAL A 6 -6.85 -25.35 0.05
CA VAL A 6 -6.85 -24.99 1.48
C VAL A 6 -6.35 -23.57 1.59
N LEU A 7 -7.23 -22.65 1.99
CA LEU A 7 -6.88 -21.29 2.32
C LEU A 7 -6.74 -21.15 3.83
N LYS A 8 -5.93 -20.18 4.27
CA LYS A 8 -5.92 -19.75 5.66
C LYS A 8 -7.26 -19.08 6.00
N ASP A 9 -7.76 -19.31 7.20
CA ASP A 9 -8.97 -18.62 7.68
C ASP A 9 -8.80 -17.09 7.57
N GLY A 10 -9.76 -16.44 6.91
CA GLY A 10 -9.75 -14.99 6.70
C GLY A 10 -8.75 -14.49 5.65
N ALA A 11 -8.22 -15.37 4.79
CA ALA A 11 -7.54 -14.96 3.57
C ALA A 11 -8.51 -14.17 2.68
N ILE A 12 -8.17 -12.91 2.43
CA ILE A 12 -8.88 -12.00 1.52
C ILE A 12 -7.90 -11.58 0.42
N SER A 13 -8.40 -11.15 -0.74
CA SER A 13 -7.66 -10.74 -1.94
C SER A 13 -6.47 -9.80 -1.64
N ALA A 14 -6.62 -8.95 -0.63
CA ALA A 14 -5.63 -7.95 -0.22
C ALA A 14 -4.84 -8.29 1.06
N GLY A 15 -5.13 -9.41 1.72
CA GLY A 15 -4.65 -9.73 3.07
C GLY A 15 -3.20 -10.23 3.14
N PHE A 16 -2.32 -9.75 2.24
CA PHE A 16 -1.02 -10.35 1.91
C PHE A 16 -0.16 -10.70 3.12
N TYR A 17 -0.10 -9.77 4.08
CA TYR A 17 0.71 -9.97 5.28
C TYR A 17 -0.12 -10.38 6.49
N LYS A 18 -1.46 -10.42 6.42
CA LYS A 18 -2.33 -10.66 7.58
C LYS A 18 -1.96 -11.94 8.34
N ASP A 19 -1.76 -11.79 9.64
CA ASP A 19 -1.39 -12.88 10.55
C ASP A 19 -0.12 -13.64 10.14
N THR A 20 0.82 -12.98 9.43
CA THR A 20 2.18 -13.48 9.20
C THR A 20 3.12 -13.00 10.29
N LYS A 21 4.28 -13.68 10.45
CA LYS A 21 5.33 -13.27 11.39
C LYS A 21 5.90 -11.87 11.10
N TYR A 22 5.72 -11.36 9.88
CA TYR A 22 6.15 -10.03 9.49
C TYR A 22 5.24 -8.93 10.08
N VAL A 23 4.03 -9.28 10.54
CA VAL A 23 3.12 -8.36 11.25
C VAL A 23 3.34 -8.38 12.76
N GLN A 24 3.77 -9.52 13.30
CA GLN A 24 3.90 -9.73 14.75
C GLN A 24 5.07 -8.96 15.39
N GLY A 25 5.84 -8.19 14.60
CA GLY A 25 6.96 -7.33 15.03
C GLY A 25 6.70 -5.81 14.92
N GLU A 26 5.42 -5.44 14.78
CA GLU A 26 4.90 -4.07 14.69
C GLU A 26 5.00 -3.36 13.31
N PHE A 27 3.85 -2.77 12.94
CA PHE A 27 3.58 -1.74 11.93
C PHE A 27 3.40 -2.18 10.46
N LEU A 28 2.23 -2.77 10.21
CA LEU A 28 1.60 -2.73 8.90
C LEU A 28 0.45 -1.73 8.93
N LYS A 29 0.46 -0.76 8.02
CA LYS A 29 -0.71 0.08 7.75
C LYS A 29 -1.31 -0.38 6.42
N GLN A 30 -2.46 -1.03 6.52
CA GLN A 30 -3.28 -1.34 5.35
C GLN A 30 -4.08 -0.11 4.99
N PHE A 31 -4.14 0.20 3.70
CA PHE A 31 -5.00 1.24 3.16
C PHE A 31 -6.01 0.57 2.23
N ASP A 32 -7.28 0.71 2.59
CA ASP A 32 -8.37 0.30 1.73
C ASP A 32 -8.66 1.45 0.77
N ILE A 33 -8.46 1.21 -0.52
CA ILE A 33 -8.67 2.22 -1.56
C ILE A 33 -10.05 2.04 -2.18
N ALA A 34 -10.54 0.81 -2.33
CA ALA A 34 -11.88 0.52 -2.83
C ALA A 34 -12.97 1.19 -2.00
N GLU A 35 -12.83 1.17 -0.66
CA GLU A 35 -13.81 1.81 0.23
C GLU A 35 -13.68 3.35 0.28
N ASN A 36 -12.69 3.95 -0.41
CA ASN A 36 -12.44 5.38 -0.38
C ASN A 36 -12.67 6.06 -1.74
N THR A 37 -13.74 6.85 -1.81
CA THR A 37 -14.17 7.57 -3.02
C THR A 37 -13.43 8.90 -3.26
N ASP A 38 -12.43 9.24 -2.44
CA ASP A 38 -11.58 10.42 -2.71
C ASP A 38 -10.46 10.05 -3.69
N LYS A 39 -10.56 10.57 -4.92
CA LYS A 39 -9.54 10.46 -5.98
C LYS A 39 -8.12 10.73 -5.46
N ASN A 40 -7.95 11.69 -4.55
CA ASN A 40 -6.63 12.10 -4.05
C ASN A 40 -6.06 11.17 -2.98
N TYR A 41 -6.87 10.31 -2.38
CA TYR A 41 -6.45 9.45 -1.28
C TYR A 41 -5.29 8.52 -1.68
N ILE A 42 -5.31 8.02 -2.92
CA ILE A 42 -4.23 7.17 -3.43
C ILE A 42 -2.86 7.89 -3.35
N LYS A 43 -2.81 9.19 -3.65
CA LYS A 43 -1.60 9.99 -3.57
C LYS A 43 -1.12 10.12 -2.13
N GLU A 44 -2.04 10.43 -1.20
CA GLU A 44 -1.71 10.55 0.23
C GLU A 44 -1.12 9.27 0.80
N VAL A 45 -1.71 8.13 0.44
CA VAL A 45 -1.24 6.80 0.83
C VAL A 45 0.16 6.52 0.29
N MET A 46 0.37 6.78 -1.00
CA MET A 46 1.65 6.54 -1.65
C MET A 46 2.75 7.45 -1.13
N ASP A 47 2.47 8.74 -0.95
CA ASP A 47 3.41 9.70 -0.34
C ASP A 47 3.83 9.23 1.05
N TYR A 48 2.87 8.83 1.88
CA TYR A 48 3.16 8.34 3.23
C TYR A 48 4.10 7.13 3.23
N VAL A 49 3.87 6.15 2.36
CA VAL A 49 4.70 4.94 2.33
C VAL A 49 6.08 5.23 1.72
N ILE A 50 6.18 6.07 0.68
CA ILE A 50 7.45 6.52 0.08
C ILE A 50 8.29 7.28 1.12
N ASP A 51 7.70 8.26 1.82
CA ASP A 51 8.37 9.06 2.84
C ASP A 51 8.89 8.23 4.01
N ASN A 52 8.29 7.06 4.24
CA ASN A 52 8.69 6.11 5.29
C ASN A 52 9.52 4.93 4.74
N ASN A 53 9.97 4.99 3.48
CA ASN A 53 10.77 3.96 2.80
C ASN A 53 10.16 2.56 2.95
N GLY A 54 8.83 2.48 2.81
CA GLY A 54 8.07 1.24 2.91
C GLY A 54 7.99 0.49 1.58
N ALA A 55 7.58 -0.77 1.66
CA ALA A 55 7.25 -1.58 0.48
C ALA A 55 5.75 -1.50 0.20
N PHE A 56 5.37 -1.54 -1.09
CA PHE A 56 3.97 -1.59 -1.49
C PHE A 56 3.57 -2.94 -2.07
N THR A 57 2.32 -3.31 -1.83
CA THR A 57 1.60 -4.29 -2.63
C THR A 57 0.27 -3.67 -3.06
N LEU A 58 -0.08 -3.86 -4.32
CA LEU A 58 -1.30 -3.37 -4.94
C LEU A 58 -2.23 -4.57 -5.19
N GLY A 59 -3.42 -4.54 -4.62
CA GLY A 59 -4.50 -5.48 -4.95
C GLY A 59 -5.38 -4.89 -6.04
N ILE A 60 -5.63 -5.66 -7.09
CA ILE A 60 -6.52 -5.27 -8.18
C ILE A 60 -7.60 -6.33 -8.37
N VAL A 61 -8.79 -5.90 -8.77
CA VAL A 61 -9.94 -6.79 -8.96
C VAL A 61 -10.58 -6.51 -10.31
N ASN A 62 -10.94 -7.58 -11.02
CA ASN A 62 -11.79 -7.52 -12.19
C ASN A 62 -13.21 -7.94 -11.78
N PRO A 63 -14.18 -6.99 -11.73
CA PRO A 63 -15.52 -7.26 -11.24
C PRO A 63 -16.31 -8.16 -12.19
N ASP A 64 -15.99 -8.17 -13.49
CA ASP A 64 -16.68 -9.00 -14.48
C ASP A 64 -16.27 -10.48 -14.39
N LEU A 65 -15.04 -10.74 -13.95
CA LEU A 65 -14.49 -12.09 -13.85
C LEU A 65 -14.52 -12.65 -12.43
N GLU A 66 -14.82 -11.82 -11.41
CA GLU A 66 -14.71 -12.16 -9.98
C GLU A 66 -13.29 -12.67 -9.62
N ILE A 67 -12.26 -12.14 -10.28
CA ILE A 67 -10.85 -12.51 -10.07
C ILE A 67 -10.09 -11.32 -9.47
N GLY A 68 -9.28 -11.61 -8.46
CA GLY A 68 -8.29 -10.68 -7.90
C GLY A 68 -6.86 -11.04 -8.32
N HIS A 69 -6.00 -10.02 -8.42
CA HIS A 69 -4.58 -10.16 -8.70
C HIS A 69 -3.74 -9.24 -7.81
N ALA A 70 -2.46 -9.57 -7.66
CA ALA A 70 -1.55 -8.85 -6.77
C ALA A 70 -0.31 -8.39 -7.54
N LEU A 71 -0.03 -7.09 -7.45
CA LEU A 71 1.10 -6.44 -8.10
C LEU A 71 2.04 -5.85 -7.06
N THR A 72 3.33 -5.78 -7.38
CA THR A 72 4.25 -4.96 -6.58
C THR A 72 4.19 -3.54 -7.09
N LEU A 73 4.07 -2.57 -6.18
CA LEU A 73 4.00 -1.14 -6.52
C LEU A 73 5.30 -0.45 -6.08
N TRP A 74 5.79 0.46 -6.91
CA TRP A 74 7.08 1.11 -6.73
C TRP A 74 6.99 2.63 -6.67
N GLY A 75 5.94 3.21 -7.25
CA GLY A 75 5.73 4.65 -7.29
C GLY A 75 4.61 5.02 -8.24
N TYR A 76 4.46 6.32 -8.49
CA TYR A 76 3.45 6.88 -9.37
C TYR A 76 4.05 7.99 -10.24
N GLU A 77 3.37 8.33 -11.33
CA GLU A 77 3.69 9.48 -12.17
C GLU A 77 2.58 10.52 -12.10
N ILE A 78 2.96 11.79 -12.15
CA ILE A 78 2.04 12.93 -12.12
C ILE A 78 2.19 13.84 -13.33
N VAL A 79 1.06 14.38 -13.77
CA VAL A 79 0.98 15.50 -14.72
C VAL A 79 -0.05 16.48 -14.18
N ASP A 80 0.32 17.77 -14.09
CA ASP A 80 -0.55 18.84 -13.59
C ASP A 80 -1.24 18.52 -12.25
N ASP A 81 -0.46 18.00 -11.30
CA ASP A 81 -0.87 17.57 -9.95
C ASP A 81 -1.82 16.34 -9.89
N GLU A 82 -2.10 15.70 -11.02
CA GLU A 82 -2.89 14.47 -11.08
C GLU A 82 -2.02 13.23 -11.30
N ILE A 83 -2.32 12.13 -10.60
CA ILE A 83 -1.69 10.84 -10.88
C ILE A 83 -2.24 10.30 -12.20
N ILE A 84 -1.33 9.98 -13.11
CA ILE A 84 -1.67 9.42 -14.44
C ILE A 84 -1.31 7.94 -14.57
N GLY A 85 -0.53 7.41 -13.64
CA GLY A 85 -0.12 6.01 -13.68
C GLY A 85 0.78 5.61 -12.54
N LEU A 86 1.03 4.32 -12.47
CA LEU A 86 1.77 3.63 -11.43
C LEU A 86 2.98 2.94 -12.02
N TYR A 87 4.09 2.93 -11.29
CA TYR A 87 5.23 2.06 -11.59
C TYR A 87 5.06 0.76 -10.83
N ILE A 88 4.89 -0.35 -11.53
CA ILE A 88 4.60 -1.67 -10.96
C ILE A 88 5.51 -2.76 -11.51
N SER A 89 5.51 -3.92 -10.87
CA SER A 89 6.01 -5.17 -11.44
C SER A 89 5.01 -6.29 -11.16
N ASP A 90 4.76 -7.13 -12.16
CA ASP A 90 3.89 -8.30 -12.08
C ASP A 90 4.71 -9.59 -12.10
N SER A 91 4.34 -10.58 -11.29
CA SER A 91 4.95 -11.91 -11.33
C SER A 91 4.58 -12.72 -12.56
N ASP A 92 3.49 -12.36 -13.23
CA ASP A 92 2.97 -13.06 -14.41
C ASP A 92 3.52 -12.50 -15.73
N ASP A 93 4.22 -11.36 -15.68
CA ASP A 93 4.86 -10.74 -16.86
C ASP A 93 6.29 -11.29 -17.08
N ASP A 94 6.66 -11.45 -18.34
CA ASP A 94 8.00 -11.85 -18.77
C ASP A 94 9.03 -10.70 -18.65
N CYS A 95 8.58 -9.48 -18.33
CA CYS A 95 9.44 -8.32 -18.11
C CYS A 95 10.17 -8.38 -16.76
N GLU A 96 11.51 -8.48 -16.78
CA GLU A 96 12.36 -8.50 -15.58
C GLU A 96 12.46 -7.13 -14.85
N THR A 97 11.64 -6.14 -15.18
CA THR A 97 11.77 -4.76 -14.68
C THR A 97 10.44 -4.11 -14.37
N ASN A 98 10.48 -3.07 -13.54
CA ASN A 98 9.32 -2.21 -13.28
C ASN A 98 8.85 -1.53 -14.57
N PHE A 99 7.54 -1.49 -14.79
CA PHE A 99 6.92 -0.83 -15.94
C PHE A 99 5.85 0.17 -15.51
N PHE A 100 5.52 1.08 -16.43
CA PHE A 100 4.49 2.09 -16.23
C PHE A 100 3.11 1.52 -16.62
N LEU A 101 2.15 1.69 -15.73
CA LEU A 101 0.76 1.28 -15.90
C LEU A 101 -0.14 2.51 -15.76
N GLY A 102 -0.82 2.87 -16.86
CA GLY A 102 -1.79 3.97 -16.85
C GLY A 102 -2.99 3.66 -15.96
N ILE A 103 -3.50 4.68 -15.27
CA ILE A 103 -4.73 4.57 -14.48
C ILE A 103 -5.67 5.72 -14.79
N GLU A 104 -6.97 5.50 -14.63
CA GLU A 104 -8.02 6.49 -14.84
C GLU A 104 -9.05 6.46 -13.72
N TRP A 105 -9.51 7.63 -13.30
CA TRP A 105 -10.53 7.73 -12.27
C TRP A 105 -11.93 7.66 -12.88
N ASP A 106 -12.69 6.65 -12.49
CA ASP A 106 -14.11 6.51 -12.84
C ASP A 106 -14.98 6.97 -11.65
N ASN A 107 -15.85 7.95 -11.90
CA ASN A 107 -16.78 8.47 -10.88
C ASN A 107 -18.09 7.67 -10.80
N GLU A 108 -18.40 6.83 -11.79
CA GLU A 108 -19.67 6.10 -11.88
C GLU A 108 -19.61 4.76 -11.14
N PHE A 109 -18.45 4.13 -11.11
CA PHE A 109 -18.24 2.86 -10.42
C PHE A 109 -18.12 3.04 -8.91
N ASP A 110 -19.10 2.51 -8.16
CA ASP A 110 -19.17 2.50 -6.69
C ASP A 110 -18.88 3.84 -5.99
N GLY A 111 -19.22 4.95 -6.66
CA GLY A 111 -18.99 6.30 -6.14
C GLY A 111 -17.58 6.85 -6.33
N GLY A 112 -16.69 6.14 -7.02
CA GLY A 112 -15.34 6.58 -7.34
C GLY A 112 -14.31 5.46 -7.25
N SER A 113 -13.61 5.13 -8.34
CA SER A 113 -12.53 4.13 -8.33
C SER A 113 -11.47 4.38 -9.40
N TRP A 114 -10.24 3.94 -9.13
CA TRP A 114 -9.15 3.97 -10.10
C TRP A 114 -9.12 2.70 -10.93
N PHE A 115 -9.40 2.81 -12.23
CA PHE A 115 -9.29 1.74 -13.21
C PHE A 115 -7.92 1.69 -13.86
N LEU A 116 -7.48 0.49 -14.20
CA LEU A 116 -6.22 0.25 -14.88
C LEU A 116 -6.43 0.25 -16.40
N GLN A 117 -5.38 0.66 -17.12
CA GLN A 117 -5.37 0.70 -18.57
C GLN A 117 -4.58 -0.47 -19.17
N SER A 118 -4.63 -0.60 -20.50
CA SER A 118 -3.86 -1.60 -21.29
C SER A 118 -4.20 -3.05 -20.90
N ASP A 119 -3.21 -3.89 -20.58
CA ASP A 119 -3.41 -5.33 -20.35
C ASP A 119 -4.26 -5.66 -19.11
N TYR A 120 -4.53 -4.66 -18.26
CA TYR A 120 -5.42 -4.75 -17.11
C TYR A 120 -6.72 -3.99 -17.31
N GLU A 121 -7.17 -3.79 -18.55
CA GLU A 121 -8.48 -3.19 -18.83
C GLU A 121 -9.59 -3.92 -18.04
N ASN A 122 -10.49 -3.14 -17.44
CA ASN A 122 -11.56 -3.57 -16.52
C ASN A 122 -11.11 -3.99 -15.11
N TYR A 123 -9.81 -3.96 -14.79
CA TYR A 123 -9.39 -4.04 -13.40
C TYR A 123 -9.47 -2.67 -12.73
N TYR A 124 -9.86 -2.64 -11.46
CA TYR A 124 -9.76 -1.46 -10.61
C TYR A 124 -8.86 -1.73 -9.40
N ILE A 125 -8.34 -0.66 -8.82
CA ILE A 125 -7.52 -0.70 -7.61
C ILE A 125 -8.43 -0.98 -6.41
N ASP A 126 -8.28 -2.17 -5.84
CA ASP A 126 -9.02 -2.59 -4.64
C ASP A 126 -8.32 -2.10 -3.37
N SER A 127 -7.00 -2.25 -3.31
CA SER A 127 -6.26 -1.92 -2.08
C SER A 127 -4.79 -1.62 -2.33
N ILE A 128 -4.22 -0.81 -1.42
CA ILE A 128 -2.78 -0.58 -1.34
C ILE A 128 -2.31 -0.95 0.06
N MET A 129 -1.41 -1.92 0.14
CA MET A 129 -0.80 -2.34 1.39
C MET A 129 0.60 -1.77 1.50
N GLY A 130 0.83 -0.96 2.53
CA GLY A 130 2.16 -0.43 2.87
C GLY A 130 2.78 -1.18 4.03
N LEU A 131 3.99 -1.73 3.83
CA LEU A 131 4.82 -2.24 4.92
C LEU A 131 5.87 -1.18 5.26
N ILE A 132 5.68 -0.50 6.40
CA ILE A 132 6.59 0.53 6.90
C ILE A 132 7.27 0.05 8.18
N THR A 133 8.58 0.23 8.26
CA THR A 133 9.28 -0.02 9.54
C THR A 133 9.16 1.23 10.38
N VAL A 134 8.59 1.15 11.58
CA VAL A 134 8.71 2.25 12.55
C VAL A 134 9.65 1.83 13.69
N PRO A 135 10.30 2.79 14.37
CA PRO A 135 11.17 2.48 15.49
C PRO A 135 10.43 1.72 16.59
N GLU A 136 11.07 0.70 17.16
CA GLU A 136 10.53 -0.01 18.31
C GLU A 136 10.21 0.97 19.47
N PRO A 137 9.20 0.70 20.32
CA PRO A 137 8.83 1.55 21.45
C PRO A 137 10.01 1.91 22.38
N SER A 138 10.99 1.01 22.48
CA SER A 138 12.25 1.22 23.20
C SER A 138 13.05 2.39 22.64
N THR A 139 13.08 2.57 21.32
CA THR A 139 13.76 3.66 20.62
C THR A 139 13.12 5.01 20.98
N TYR A 140 11.79 5.08 20.98
CA TYR A 140 11.07 6.26 21.44
C TYR A 140 11.34 6.56 22.92
N ALA A 141 11.34 5.54 23.77
CA ALA A 141 11.65 5.70 25.19
C ALA A 141 13.06 6.28 25.42
N VAL A 142 14.05 5.86 24.62
CA VAL A 142 15.42 6.40 24.68
C VAL A 142 15.43 7.87 24.24
N ILE A 143 14.77 8.22 23.14
CA ILE A 143 14.70 9.60 22.62
C ILE A 143 14.06 10.53 23.66
N PHE A 144 12.86 10.17 24.15
CA PHE A 144 12.16 10.98 25.16
C PHE A 144 12.92 11.02 26.49
N GLY A 145 13.56 9.93 26.90
CA GLY A 145 14.43 9.88 28.06
C GLY A 145 15.62 10.84 27.94
N ALA A 146 16.29 10.88 26.78
CA ALA A 146 17.39 11.80 26.52
C ALA A 146 16.95 13.27 26.54
N ILE A 147 15.79 13.58 25.94
CA ILE A 147 15.21 14.93 25.97
C ILE A 147 14.90 15.35 27.41
N ALA A 148 14.27 14.48 28.19
CA ALA A 148 13.95 14.75 29.59
C ALA A 148 15.22 15.01 30.42
N LEU A 149 16.27 14.20 30.24
CA LEU A 149 17.57 14.40 30.88
C LEU A 149 18.22 15.73 30.48
N GLY A 150 18.19 16.10 29.20
CA GLY A 150 18.68 17.39 28.70
C GLY A 150 17.93 18.57 29.33
N PHE A 151 16.61 18.47 29.43
CA PHE A 151 15.77 19.48 30.07
C PHE A 151 16.12 19.63 31.55
N VAL A 152 16.23 18.53 32.31
CA VAL A 152 16.64 18.55 33.72
C VAL A 152 18.03 19.15 33.90
N ALA A 153 19.00 18.79 33.06
CA ALA A 153 20.36 19.32 33.12
C ALA A 153 20.41 20.84 32.84
N SER A 154 19.62 21.33 31.88
CA SER A 154 19.51 22.77 31.57
C SER A 154 18.89 23.57 32.70
N ARG A 155 17.88 23.01 33.39
CA ARG A 155 17.20 23.65 34.52
C ARG A 155 18.08 23.76 35.76
N ARG A 156 19.02 22.83 35.96
CA ARG A 156 19.98 22.85 37.09
C ARG A 156 21.16 23.80 36.87
N ARG A 157 21.38 24.28 35.64
CA ARG A 157 22.47 25.22 35.30
C ARG A 157 22.04 26.69 35.31
N LYS A 158 20.74 26.98 35.48
CA LYS A 158 20.20 28.31 35.78
C LYS A 158 20.01 28.43 37.29
#